data_AF-A0A0C4DSE6-F1
#
_entry.id   AF-A0A0C4DSE6-F1
#
_cell.length_a   1.000
_cell.length_b   1.000
_cell.length_c   1.000
_cell.angle_alpha   90.00
_cell.angle_beta   90.00
_cell.angle_gamma   90.00
#
_symmetry.space_group_name_H-M   'P 1'
#
loop_
_entity.id
_entity.type
_entity.pdbx_description
1 polymer ?
#
loop_
_entity_poly.entity_id
_entity_poly.type
_entity_poly.pdbx_seq_one_letter_code
_entity_poly.pdbx_strand_id
1 'polypeptide(L)'
;MKFFAAVLALATVAVAAPSNPPNFVKDSVACACVNKAGVYAAGDICTKSGGWVTRDLPGGLCYPHTPSAADMTKAITDAYCKQEYGQYGWDKATCRPVKLCEMWPGEITFKDQWIECP
;
A
#
# COMPACT_ATOMS: atom_id res chain seq x y z
N MET A 1 -20.13 -18.49 -52.23
CA MET A 1 -19.16 -18.17 -51.15
C MET A 1 -19.79 -17.08 -50.30
N LYS A 2 -20.08 -17.34 -49.01
CA LYS A 2 -20.73 -16.39 -48.10
C LYS A 2 -19.77 -16.14 -46.94
N PHE A 3 -19.34 -14.89 -46.79
CA PHE A 3 -18.38 -14.44 -45.80
C PHE A 3 -19.04 -14.39 -44.41
N PHE A 4 -18.45 -15.08 -43.43
CA PHE A 4 -18.74 -14.89 -42.02
C PHE A 4 -17.78 -13.83 -41.48
N ALA A 5 -18.31 -12.68 -41.06
CA ALA A 5 -17.59 -11.70 -40.25
C ALA A 5 -18.21 -11.70 -38.86
N ALA A 6 -17.63 -12.49 -37.95
CA ALA A 6 -17.96 -12.44 -36.52
C ALA A 6 -17.09 -11.37 -35.87
N VAL A 7 -17.71 -10.22 -35.56
CA VAL A 7 -17.10 -9.14 -34.78
C VAL A 7 -17.11 -9.59 -33.32
N LEU A 8 -15.96 -10.05 -32.82
CA LEU A 8 -15.71 -10.25 -31.40
C LEU A 8 -15.58 -8.87 -30.74
N ALA A 9 -16.67 -8.41 -30.13
CA ALA A 9 -16.67 -7.26 -29.24
C ALA A 9 -15.86 -7.61 -27.98
N LEU A 10 -14.68 -7.02 -27.83
CA LEU A 10 -13.94 -6.99 -26.59
C LEU A 10 -14.73 -6.14 -25.58
N ALA A 11 -15.31 -6.79 -24.58
CA ALA A 11 -15.78 -6.11 -23.38
C ALA A 11 -14.56 -5.56 -22.64
N THR A 12 -14.21 -4.31 -22.90
CA THR A 12 -13.33 -3.54 -22.02
C THR A 12 -14.07 -3.34 -20.71
N VAL A 13 -13.69 -4.10 -19.70
CA VAL A 13 -14.06 -3.80 -18.32
C VAL A 13 -13.30 -2.52 -17.96
N ALA A 14 -13.90 -1.37 -18.26
CA ALA A 14 -13.46 -0.11 -17.73
C ALA A 14 -13.69 -0.17 -16.22
N VAL A 15 -12.64 -0.49 -15.46
CA VAL A 15 -12.59 -0.16 -14.05
C VAL A 15 -12.63 1.37 -14.01
N ALA A 16 -13.81 1.91 -13.76
CA ALA A 16 -13.98 3.34 -13.58
C ALA A 16 -13.09 3.75 -12.40
N ALA A 17 -12.01 4.47 -12.71
CA ALA A 17 -11.23 5.15 -11.70
C ALA A 17 -12.18 6.11 -10.95
N PRO A 18 -12.13 6.17 -9.61
CA PRO A 18 -12.98 7.10 -8.85
C PRO A 18 -12.75 8.52 -9.36
N SER A 19 -13.84 9.18 -9.75
CA SER A 19 -13.88 10.44 -10.51
C SER A 19 -13.55 11.70 -9.70
N ASN A 20 -12.89 11.56 -8.55
CA ASN A 20 -12.46 12.69 -7.73
C ASN A 20 -10.94 12.69 -7.64
N PRO A 21 -10.23 13.71 -8.15
CA PRO A 21 -8.82 13.82 -7.90
C PRO A 21 -8.59 13.89 -6.38
N PRO A 22 -7.64 13.11 -5.84
CA PRO A 22 -7.28 13.19 -4.44
C PRO A 22 -6.84 14.62 -4.15
N ASN A 23 -7.54 15.29 -3.23
CA ASN A 23 -7.28 16.70 -2.90
C ASN A 23 -5.90 16.90 -2.25
N PHE A 24 -5.31 15.83 -1.71
CA PHE A 24 -3.97 15.83 -1.14
C PHE A 24 -3.21 14.57 -1.58
N VAL A 25 -2.11 14.80 -2.30
CA VAL A 25 -1.14 13.79 -2.71
C VAL A 25 0.18 14.12 -2.03
N LYS A 26 0.80 13.14 -1.39
CA LYS A 26 2.16 13.28 -0.84
C LYS A 26 3.06 12.15 -1.32
N ASP A 27 4.28 12.49 -1.69
CA ASP A 27 5.33 11.50 -1.86
C ASP A 27 5.79 11.02 -0.47
N SER A 28 6.05 9.72 -0.35
CA SER A 28 6.55 9.12 0.88
C SER A 28 7.41 7.90 0.58
N VAL A 29 8.04 7.36 1.62
CA VAL A 29 8.68 6.05 1.57
C VAL A 29 7.91 5.16 2.52
N ALA A 30 7.42 4.04 2.00
CA ALA A 30 6.70 3.06 2.78
C ALA A 30 7.46 1.73 2.81
N CYS A 31 7.49 1.10 3.98
CA CYS A 31 8.25 -0.11 4.24
C CYS A 31 7.39 -1.20 4.88
N ALA A 32 7.71 -2.46 4.64
CA ALA A 32 7.11 -3.59 5.33
C ALA A 32 8.06 -4.79 5.35
N CYS A 33 7.73 -5.79 6.15
CA CYS A 33 8.29 -7.11 5.99
C CYS A 33 7.58 -7.83 4.84
N VAL A 34 8.30 -8.57 4.01
CA VAL A 34 7.77 -9.28 2.84
C VAL A 34 8.14 -10.76 2.92
N ASN A 35 7.19 -11.63 2.58
CA ASN A 35 7.44 -13.05 2.47
C ASN A 35 7.79 -13.46 1.04
N LYS A 36 8.14 -14.73 0.82
CA LYS A 36 8.46 -15.27 -0.51
C LYS A 36 7.33 -15.17 -1.54
N ALA A 37 6.08 -15.00 -1.09
CA ALA A 37 4.91 -14.81 -1.94
C ALA A 37 4.66 -13.33 -2.29
N GLY A 38 5.48 -12.40 -1.81
CA GLY A 38 5.31 -10.96 -2.04
C GLY A 38 4.22 -10.33 -1.17
N VAL A 39 3.73 -11.05 -0.14
CA VAL A 39 2.74 -10.50 0.80
C VAL A 39 3.46 -9.65 1.83
N TYR A 40 2.92 -8.47 2.14
CA TYR A 40 3.49 -7.53 3.08
C TYR A 40 2.99 -7.75 4.51
N ALA A 41 3.77 -7.28 5.48
CA ALA A 41 3.44 -7.20 6.88
C ALA A 41 4.18 -5.99 7.48
N ALA A 42 3.51 -4.84 7.56
CA ALA A 42 4.04 -3.66 8.24
C ALA A 42 4.12 -3.86 9.77
N GLY A 43 3.10 -4.51 10.33
CA GLY A 43 3.09 -4.92 11.73
C GLY A 43 3.05 -3.80 12.76
N ASP A 44 3.17 -4.15 14.05
CA ASP A 44 3.03 -3.20 15.17
C ASP A 44 4.17 -2.17 15.25
N ILE A 45 5.34 -2.44 14.65
CA ILE A 45 6.42 -1.44 14.57
C ILE A 45 5.97 -0.19 13.86
N CYS A 46 5.03 -0.31 12.93
CA CYS A 46 4.57 0.82 12.17
C CYS A 46 4.02 1.90 13.11
N THR A 47 3.11 1.51 14.00
CA THR A 47 2.52 2.40 15.00
C THR A 47 3.58 2.89 16.00
N LYS A 48 4.50 2.02 16.45
CA LYS A 48 5.58 2.40 17.38
C LYS A 48 6.54 3.44 16.80
N SER A 49 6.75 3.41 15.49
CA SER A 49 7.58 4.35 14.75
C SER A 49 6.85 5.64 14.37
N GLY A 50 5.60 5.81 14.82
CA GLY A 50 4.76 6.96 14.45
C GLY A 50 4.31 6.91 12.99
N GLY A 51 4.32 5.73 12.38
CA GLY A 51 3.83 5.47 11.03
C GLY A 51 2.43 4.90 11.02
N TRP A 52 1.83 4.88 9.83
CA TRP A 52 0.54 4.24 9.54
C TRP A 52 0.64 3.29 8.36
N VAL A 53 -0.34 2.39 8.26
CA VAL A 53 -0.35 1.30 7.29
C VAL A 53 -1.27 1.66 6.11
N THR A 54 -0.80 1.44 4.88
CA THR A 54 -1.65 1.59 3.68
C THR A 54 -2.78 0.57 3.67
N ARG A 55 -3.99 0.99 3.29
CA ARG A 55 -5.20 0.14 3.37
C ARG A 55 -5.38 -0.79 2.17
N ASP A 56 -4.83 -0.42 1.02
CA ASP A 56 -5.05 -1.08 -0.27
C ASP A 56 -4.17 -2.31 -0.49
N LEU A 57 -3.20 -2.56 0.39
CA LEU A 57 -2.30 -3.70 0.28
C LEU A 57 -2.54 -4.74 1.38
N PRO A 58 -2.55 -6.04 1.06
CA PRO A 58 -2.63 -7.10 2.06
C PRO A 58 -1.43 -7.00 3.02
N GLY A 59 -1.72 -6.74 4.29
CA GLY A 59 -0.76 -6.49 5.37
C GLY A 59 -0.05 -5.12 5.34
N GLY A 60 -0.33 -4.33 4.29
CA GLY A 60 -0.01 -2.91 4.12
C GLY A 60 1.48 -2.54 4.15
N LEU A 61 1.79 -1.33 3.69
CA LEU A 61 3.09 -0.71 3.85
C LEU A 61 3.03 0.35 4.94
N CYS A 62 4.04 0.39 5.80
CA CYS A 62 4.18 1.40 6.82
C CYS A 62 4.81 2.66 6.24
N TYR A 63 4.14 3.80 6.35
CA TYR A 63 4.66 5.11 5.98
C TYR A 63 4.69 6.05 7.19
N PRO A 64 5.59 7.05 7.22
CA PRO A 64 5.61 8.05 8.27
C PRO A 64 4.32 8.89 8.25
N HIS A 65 3.56 8.88 9.35
CA HIS A 65 2.32 9.64 9.45
C HIS A 65 2.61 11.14 9.64
N THR A 66 3.59 11.48 10.49
CA THR A 66 4.01 12.85 10.76
C THR A 66 5.47 13.09 10.35
N PRO A 67 5.92 14.36 10.20
CA PRO A 67 7.33 14.68 9.97
C PRO A 67 8.27 14.25 11.11
N SER A 68 7.73 14.04 12.30
CA SER A 68 8.46 13.58 13.49
C SER A 68 8.51 12.05 13.62
N ALA A 69 7.85 11.32 12.72
CA ALA A 69 7.91 9.87 12.69
C ALA A 69 9.34 9.39 12.42
N ALA A 70 9.66 8.19 12.87
CA ALA A 70 10.94 7.60 12.57
C ALA A 70 11.10 7.40 11.06
N ASP A 71 12.35 7.33 10.61
CA ASP A 71 12.67 6.90 9.26
C ASP A 71 12.29 5.43 9.12
N MET A 72 11.28 5.14 8.28
CA MET A 72 10.77 3.77 8.09
C MET A 72 11.82 2.81 7.56
N THR A 73 12.81 3.32 6.80
CA THR A 73 13.93 2.51 6.30
C THR A 73 14.88 2.05 7.41
N LYS A 74 14.87 2.75 8.56
CA LYS A 74 15.63 2.39 9.76
C LYS A 74 14.81 1.60 10.75
N ALA A 75 13.51 1.84 10.80
CA ALA A 75 12.59 1.11 11.68
C ALA A 75 12.34 -0.32 11.19
N ILE A 76 12.14 -0.50 9.88
CA ILE A 76 11.80 -1.79 9.27
C ILE A 76 13.03 -2.32 8.56
N THR A 77 13.72 -3.25 9.22
CA THR A 77 14.95 -3.88 8.74
C THR A 77 14.80 -5.39 8.65
N ASP A 78 15.64 -6.07 7.86
CA ASP A 78 15.67 -7.54 7.79
C ASP A 78 15.80 -8.17 9.18
N ALA A 79 16.58 -7.56 10.08
CA ALA A 79 16.74 -8.03 11.45
C ALA A 79 15.43 -7.98 12.24
N TYR A 80 14.70 -6.86 12.16
CA TYR A 80 13.38 -6.71 12.77
C TYR A 80 12.38 -7.71 12.16
N CYS A 81 12.32 -7.79 10.84
CA CYS A 81 11.41 -8.70 10.13
C CYS A 81 11.66 -10.16 10.52
N LYS A 82 12.92 -10.58 10.57
CA LYS A 82 13.30 -11.92 11.02
C LYS A 82 12.96 -12.18 12.50
N GLN A 83 13.14 -11.18 13.37
CA GLN A 83 12.84 -11.30 14.80
C GLN A 83 11.34 -11.46 15.06
N GLU A 84 10.52 -10.60 14.47
CA GLU A 84 9.09 -10.54 14.79
C GLU A 84 8.24 -11.48 13.92
N TYR A 85 8.57 -11.59 12.63
CA TYR A 85 7.77 -12.32 11.65
C TYR A 85 8.50 -13.47 10.94
N GLY A 86 9.78 -13.70 11.28
CA GLY A 86 10.59 -14.74 10.64
C GLY A 86 10.00 -16.14 10.79
N GLN A 87 9.32 -16.43 11.91
CA GLN A 87 8.62 -17.70 12.13
C GLN A 87 7.49 -17.97 11.11
N TYR A 88 6.99 -16.93 10.46
CA TYR A 88 5.94 -17.01 9.45
C TYR A 88 6.47 -16.70 8.02
N GLY A 89 7.78 -16.52 7.87
CA GLY A 89 8.42 -16.34 6.58
C GLY A 89 8.43 -14.92 6.02
N TRP A 90 8.13 -13.89 6.83
CA TRP A 90 8.36 -12.48 6.48
C TRP A 90 9.72 -12.02 7.04
N ASP A 91 10.82 -12.56 6.51
CA ASP A 91 12.18 -12.33 7.02
C ASP A 91 12.92 -11.19 6.33
N LYS A 92 12.30 -10.54 5.35
CA LYS A 92 12.90 -9.48 4.53
C LYS A 92 12.17 -8.15 4.69
N ALA A 93 12.90 -7.08 4.91
CA ALA A 93 12.36 -5.73 4.81
C ALA A 93 12.40 -5.27 3.35
N THR A 94 11.33 -4.61 2.93
CA THR A 94 11.26 -3.92 1.65
C THR A 94 10.73 -2.52 1.87
N CYS A 95 11.35 -1.56 1.20
CA CYS A 95 10.95 -0.16 1.22
C CYS A 95 10.85 0.32 -0.21
N ARG A 96 9.83 1.12 -0.50
CA ARG A 96 9.67 1.73 -1.83
C ARG A 96 9.09 3.13 -1.73
N PRO A 97 9.40 4.01 -2.70
CA PRO A 97 8.67 5.25 -2.84
C PRO A 97 7.20 4.94 -3.13
N VAL A 98 6.31 5.66 -2.45
CA VAL A 98 4.87 5.58 -2.66
C VAL A 98 4.31 6.99 -2.81
N LYS A 99 3.27 7.12 -3.62
CA LYS A 99 2.42 8.30 -3.61
C LYS A 99 1.20 7.97 -2.77
N LEU A 100 0.97 8.77 -1.74
CA LEU A 100 -0.14 8.59 -0.84
C LEU A 100 -1.22 9.61 -1.16
N CYS A 101 -2.44 9.11 -1.29
CA CYS A 101 -3.63 9.87 -1.59
C CYS A 101 -4.57 9.84 -0.38
N GLU A 102 -5.02 11.00 0.06
CA GLU A 102 -6.03 11.08 1.12
C GLU A 102 -7.37 10.60 0.57
N MET A 103 -7.98 9.63 1.25
CA MET A 103 -9.35 9.26 0.94
C MET A 103 -10.31 10.27 1.54
N TRP A 104 -11.06 10.96 0.67
CA TRP A 104 -12.08 11.90 1.09
C TRP A 104 -13.16 11.24 1.97
N PRO A 105 -13.73 11.95 2.96
CA PRO A 105 -14.67 11.40 3.93
C PRO A 105 -16.07 11.25 3.30
N GLY A 106 -16.23 10.25 2.42
CA GLY A 106 -17.54 9.81 1.92
C GLY A 106 -18.13 8.63 2.70
N GLU A 107 -17.28 7.88 3.41
CA GLU A 107 -17.67 6.81 4.32
C GLU A 107 -17.14 7.10 5.72
N ILE A 108 -18.09 7.14 6.65
CA ILE A 108 -17.99 7.55 8.04
C ILE A 108 -16.95 6.68 8.77
N THR A 109 -15.77 7.23 9.16
CA THR A 109 -15.18 7.20 10.54
C THR A 109 -13.65 7.39 10.68
N PHE A 110 -12.83 7.44 9.63
CA PHE A 110 -11.38 7.66 9.83
C PHE A 110 -10.86 8.83 8.99
N LYS A 111 -10.73 10.00 9.64
CA LYS A 111 -10.39 11.27 9.01
C LYS A 111 -8.99 11.37 8.37
N ASP A 112 -8.20 10.31 8.33
CA ASP A 112 -6.82 10.39 7.89
C ASP A 112 -6.34 9.10 7.18
N GLN A 113 -7.22 8.36 6.51
CA GLN A 113 -6.79 7.15 5.79
C GLN A 113 -6.11 7.51 4.47
N TRP A 114 -4.84 7.11 4.34
CA TRP A 114 -4.07 7.21 3.10
C TRP A 114 -4.05 5.86 2.38
N ILE A 115 -4.24 5.90 1.07
CA ILE A 115 -4.05 4.76 0.16
C ILE A 115 -2.91 5.08 -0.79
N GLU A 116 -2.34 4.07 -1.43
CA GLU A 116 -1.48 4.34 -2.58
C GLU A 116 -2.31 4.93 -3.74
N CYS A 117 -1.80 6.00 -4.32
CA CYS A 117 -2.38 6.59 -5.52
C CYS A 117 -2.22 5.62 -6.71
N PRO A 118 -3.21 5.54 -7.61
CA PRO A 118 -3.11 4.75 -8.85
C PRO A 118 -2.05 5.28 -9.82
#